data_AF-A0A7M2A333-F1
#
_entry.id   AF-A0A7M2A333-F1
#
_cell.length_a   1.000
_cell.length_b   1.000
_cell.length_c   1.000
_cell.angle_alpha   90.00
_cell.angle_beta   90.00
_cell.angle_gamma   90.00
#
_symmetry.space_group_name_H-M   'P 1'
#
loop_
_entity.id
_entity.type
_entity.pdbx_description
1 polymer ?
#
loop_
_entity_poly.entity_id
_entity_poly.type
_entity_poly.pdbx_seq_one_letter_code
_entity_poly.pdbx_strand_id
1 'polypeptide(L)'
;MITGVCTMMFIVYWAALHILFHFKMKKIKGALPTVEAPQRVNIDTTFRQNKLTYSNYWFLIHMAIIVAIAIISILNYKSLPNIIPIKYDLQGNVTSSMPKTYLSVLAINLVQLGIIALLMLVNWSIKTSKQQLTTANSAQFAAKNIQFRRKWSLFTLITGLLITILFAFIQMNMFVPNLVLLTAISFIIPAVIVLGAVWLSLTGRQGGGEIRNHQEDRERSKEQPVNEDDYWKLGFIYFNPNDPSLTVEKRYGIGWTINFARPLSWVLFLFIIAIVVISIILSQ
;
A
#
# COMPACT_ATOMS: atom_id res chain seq x y z
N MET A 1 -13.42 11.03 17.74
CA MET A 1 -13.43 12.36 17.10
C MET A 1 -12.02 12.93 16.94
N ILE A 2 -11.22 13.01 18.01
CA ILE A 2 -9.83 13.54 17.97
C ILE A 2 -8.94 12.81 16.95
N THR A 3 -8.96 11.47 16.94
CA THR A 3 -8.17 10.66 16.00
C THR A 3 -8.54 10.94 14.53
N GLY A 4 -9.83 11.06 14.23
CA GLY A 4 -10.30 11.39 12.89
C GLY A 4 -9.85 12.78 12.42
N VAL A 5 -9.92 13.77 13.30
CA VAL A 5 -9.45 15.14 13.01
C VAL A 5 -7.94 15.16 12.79
N CYS A 6 -7.15 14.49 13.63
CA CYS A 6 -5.70 14.37 13.45
C CYS A 6 -5.32 13.71 12.12
N THR A 7 -6.01 12.63 11.75
CA THR A 7 -5.79 11.97 10.45
C THR A 7 -6.12 12.89 9.28
N MET A 8 -7.24 13.64 9.36
CA MET A 8 -7.61 14.59 8.31
C MET A 8 -6.59 15.73 8.19
N MET A 9 -6.15 16.30 9.31
CA MET A 9 -5.11 17.33 9.33
C MET A 9 -3.80 16.82 8.72
N PHE A 10 -3.39 15.59 9.03
CA PHE A 10 -2.21 14.96 8.45
C PHE A 10 -2.32 14.82 6.92
N ILE A 11 -3.47 14.35 6.42
CA ILE A 11 -3.71 14.20 4.97
C ILE A 11 -3.67 15.56 4.27
N VAL A 12 -4.34 16.57 4.83
CA VAL A 12 -4.36 17.93 4.28
C VAL A 12 -2.96 18.55 4.28
N TYR A 13 -2.24 18.43 5.38
CA TYR A 13 -0.86 18.92 5.50
C TYR A 13 0.07 18.24 4.49
N TRP A 14 0.01 16.92 4.37
CA TRP A 14 0.79 16.15 3.41
C TRP A 14 0.50 16.58 1.96
N ALA A 15 -0.78 16.75 1.61
CA ALA A 15 -1.19 17.20 0.27
C ALA A 15 -0.71 18.64 -0.02
N ALA A 16 -0.86 19.55 0.95
CA ALA A 16 -0.42 20.93 0.83
C ALA A 16 1.10 21.02 0.58
N LEU A 17 1.90 20.27 1.36
CA LEU A 17 3.35 20.20 1.14
C LEU A 17 3.69 19.71 -0.28
N HIS A 18 3.07 18.62 -0.74
CA HIS A 18 3.32 18.08 -2.08
C HIS A 18 3.02 19.10 -3.18
N ILE A 19 1.90 19.81 -3.07
CA ILE A 19 1.48 20.81 -4.04
C ILE A 19 2.44 22.01 -4.05
N LEU A 20 2.82 22.52 -2.86
CA LEU A 20 3.78 23.62 -2.72
C LEU A 20 5.12 23.29 -3.37
N PHE A 21 5.67 22.11 -3.08
CA PHE A 21 6.94 21.68 -3.68
C PHE A 21 6.81 21.40 -5.18
N HIS A 22 5.69 20.87 -5.66
CA HIS A 22 5.45 20.68 -7.09
C HIS A 22 5.56 22.00 -7.86
N PHE A 23 4.87 23.05 -7.40
CA PHE A 23 4.93 24.36 -8.06
C PHE A 23 6.32 25.02 -7.95
N LYS A 24 6.98 24.90 -6.79
CA LYS A 24 8.35 25.40 -6.61
C LYS A 24 9.32 24.72 -7.59
N MET A 25 9.24 23.40 -7.73
CA MET A 25 10.07 22.65 -8.66
C MET A 25 9.75 22.96 -10.12
N LYS A 26 8.47 23.16 -10.48
CA LYS A 26 8.07 23.56 -11.84
C LYS A 26 8.66 24.92 -12.21
N LYS A 27 8.67 25.89 -11.27
CA LYS A 27 9.29 27.21 -11.48
C LYS A 27 10.80 27.11 -11.68
N ILE A 28 11.49 26.31 -10.85
CA ILE A 28 12.94 26.08 -11.00
C ILE A 28 13.24 25.41 -12.35
N LYS A 29 12.48 24.38 -12.73
CA LYS A 29 12.67 23.68 -14.02
C LYS A 29 12.54 24.63 -15.21
N GLY A 30 11.57 25.55 -15.17
CA GLY A 30 11.39 26.56 -16.22
C GLY A 30 12.51 27.59 -16.31
N ALA A 31 13.32 27.76 -15.26
CA ALA A 31 14.47 28.65 -15.25
C ALA A 31 15.78 27.97 -15.68
N LEU A 32 15.78 26.64 -15.85
CA LEU A 32 16.96 25.90 -16.27
C LEU A 32 17.12 25.95 -17.80
N PRO A 33 18.36 26.04 -18.32
CA PRO A 33 18.61 25.98 -19.75
C PRO A 33 18.14 24.63 -20.30
N THR A 34 17.45 24.66 -21.43
CA THR A 34 17.01 23.45 -22.12
C THR A 34 18.23 22.83 -22.78
N VAL A 35 18.70 21.69 -22.26
CA VAL A 35 19.77 20.93 -22.91
C VAL A 35 19.12 20.05 -23.96
N GLU A 36 19.42 20.29 -25.24
CA GLU A 36 19.05 19.42 -26.35
C GLU A 36 19.95 18.17 -26.33
N ALA A 37 19.63 17.24 -25.44
CA ALA A 37 20.25 15.92 -25.43
C ALA A 37 19.27 14.90 -26.04
N PRO A 38 19.75 13.94 -26.84
CA PRO A 38 18.88 12.89 -27.37
C PRO A 38 18.28 12.10 -26.20
N GLN A 39 16.95 11.98 -26.19
CA GLN A 39 16.23 11.11 -25.26
C GLN A 39 16.37 9.67 -25.75
N ARG A 40 17.29 8.92 -25.14
CA ARG A 40 17.49 7.50 -25.44
C ARG A 40 16.97 6.65 -24.29
N VAL A 41 16.30 5.55 -24.64
CA VAL A 41 15.71 4.62 -23.69
C VAL A 41 16.22 3.24 -24.01
N ASN A 42 16.98 2.67 -23.08
CA ASN A 42 17.34 1.26 -23.14
C ASN A 42 16.26 0.45 -22.39
N ILE A 43 15.48 -0.32 -23.16
CA ILE A 43 14.43 -1.19 -22.63
C ILE A 43 15.00 -2.60 -22.47
N ASP A 44 14.95 -3.14 -21.26
CA ASP A 44 15.19 -4.56 -21.03
C ASP A 44 13.90 -5.35 -21.30
N THR A 45 13.87 -6.08 -22.41
CA THR A 45 12.72 -6.91 -22.82
C THR A 45 12.54 -8.16 -21.97
N THR A 46 13.55 -8.55 -21.19
CA THR A 46 13.51 -9.74 -20.31
C THR A 46 12.96 -9.42 -18.92
N PHE A 47 12.75 -8.15 -18.57
CA PHE A 47 12.29 -7.72 -17.24
C PHE A 47 11.03 -8.46 -16.78
N ARG A 48 10.04 -8.63 -17.67
CA ARG A 48 8.77 -9.32 -17.35
C ARG A 48 8.89 -10.85 -17.29
N GLN A 49 9.99 -11.42 -17.77
CA GLN A 49 10.28 -12.86 -17.66
C GLN A 49 10.79 -13.22 -16.26
N ASN A 50 11.26 -12.22 -15.49
CA ASN A 50 11.75 -12.39 -14.13
C ASN A 50 10.61 -12.49 -13.09
N LYS A 51 10.91 -13.12 -11.94
CA LYS A 51 9.99 -13.18 -10.79
C LYS A 51 9.98 -11.85 -10.02
N LEU A 52 9.11 -10.93 -10.45
CA LEU A 52 8.99 -9.58 -9.85
C LEU A 52 8.41 -9.58 -8.43
N THR A 53 7.50 -10.51 -8.13
CA THR A 53 6.79 -10.59 -6.86
C THR A 53 6.66 -12.03 -6.41
N TYR A 54 6.39 -12.23 -5.12
CA TYR A 54 5.89 -13.51 -4.63
C TYR A 54 4.46 -13.73 -5.13
N SER A 55 4.10 -15.00 -5.35
CA SER A 55 2.78 -15.34 -5.86
C SER A 55 1.68 -15.02 -4.85
N ASN A 56 0.51 -14.60 -5.33
CA ASN A 56 -0.67 -14.40 -4.49
C ASN A 56 -1.14 -15.70 -3.83
N TYR A 57 -0.72 -16.89 -4.27
CA TYR A 57 -1.01 -18.15 -3.59
C TYR A 57 -0.51 -18.19 -2.13
N TRP A 58 0.51 -17.39 -1.78
CA TRP A 58 0.96 -17.30 -0.39
C TRP A 58 -0.09 -16.71 0.57
N PHE A 59 -1.08 -15.97 0.05
CA PHE A 59 -2.21 -15.49 0.85
C PHE A 59 -3.16 -16.62 1.29
N LEU A 60 -3.02 -17.85 0.76
CA LEU A 60 -3.79 -19.00 1.23
C LEU A 60 -3.51 -19.33 2.70
N ILE A 61 -2.31 -19.02 3.21
CA ILE A 61 -1.99 -19.18 4.63
C ILE A 61 -2.88 -18.27 5.48
N HIS A 62 -3.04 -17.02 5.06
CA HIS A 62 -3.90 -16.04 5.72
C HIS A 62 -5.36 -16.48 5.68
N MET A 63 -5.82 -16.92 4.50
CA MET A 63 -7.18 -17.44 4.32
C MET A 63 -7.45 -18.66 5.20
N ALA A 64 -6.48 -19.58 5.31
CA ALA A 64 -6.59 -20.75 6.18
C ALA A 64 -6.74 -20.35 7.66
N ILE A 65 -5.97 -19.37 8.12
CA ILE A 65 -6.10 -18.84 9.50
C ILE A 65 -7.47 -18.19 9.70
N ILE A 66 -7.91 -17.33 8.77
CA ILE A 66 -9.23 -16.68 8.86
C ILE A 66 -10.35 -17.71 8.95
N VAL A 67 -10.33 -18.73 8.09
CA VAL A 67 -11.32 -19.81 8.09
C VAL A 67 -11.25 -20.63 9.38
N ALA A 68 -10.06 -20.98 9.86
CA ALA A 68 -9.90 -21.72 11.11
C ALA A 68 -10.51 -20.96 12.31
N ILE A 69 -10.23 -19.66 12.44
CA ILE A 69 -10.77 -18.83 13.54
C ILE A 69 -12.29 -18.66 13.39
N ALA A 70 -12.80 -18.51 12.16
CA ALA A 70 -14.24 -18.46 11.90
C ALA A 70 -14.93 -19.76 12.32
N ILE A 71 -14.37 -20.92 11.97
CA ILE A 71 -14.88 -22.24 12.38
C ILE A 71 -14.88 -22.36 13.91
N ILE A 72 -13.78 -22.03 14.58
CA ILE A 72 -13.70 -22.05 16.05
C ILE A 72 -14.81 -21.17 16.65
N SER A 73 -15.05 -20.00 16.07
CA SER A 73 -16.08 -19.07 16.55
C SER A 73 -17.50 -19.59 16.37
N ILE A 74 -17.78 -20.29 15.27
CA ILE A 74 -19.07 -20.92 15.01
C ILE A 74 -19.29 -22.11 15.95
N LEU A 75 -18.28 -22.96 16.14
CA LEU A 75 -18.36 -24.13 17.02
C LEU A 75 -18.60 -23.73 18.49
N ASN A 76 -18.02 -22.59 18.91
CA ASN A 76 -18.16 -22.07 20.27
C ASN A 76 -19.21 -20.96 20.40
N TYR A 77 -20.08 -20.78 19.40
CA TYR A 77 -21.02 -19.67 19.35
C TYR A 77 -21.96 -19.58 20.57
N LYS A 78 -22.34 -20.73 21.12
CA LYS A 78 -23.21 -20.79 22.32
C LYS A 78 -22.55 -20.20 23.56
N SER A 79 -21.23 -20.37 23.69
CA SER A 79 -20.45 -19.89 24.84
C SER A 79 -20.16 -18.40 24.81
N LEU A 80 -20.38 -17.73 23.65
CA LEU A 80 -20.12 -16.30 23.51
C LEU A 80 -21.14 -15.46 24.30
N PRO A 81 -20.72 -14.30 24.84
CA PRO A 81 -21.62 -13.35 25.49
C PRO A 81 -22.76 -12.90 24.56
N ASN A 82 -23.93 -12.59 25.12
CA ASN A 82 -25.08 -12.12 24.33
C ASN A 82 -24.87 -10.73 23.71
N ILE A 83 -23.83 -10.00 24.15
CA ILE A 83 -23.46 -8.68 23.65
C ILE A 83 -21.99 -8.76 23.23
N ILE A 84 -21.71 -8.41 21.98
CA ILE A 84 -20.37 -8.44 21.40
C ILE A 84 -19.81 -7.00 21.33
N PRO A 85 -18.64 -6.73 21.90
CA PRO A 85 -17.97 -5.44 21.76
C PRO A 85 -17.43 -5.25 20.33
N ILE A 86 -17.63 -4.07 19.75
CA ILE A 86 -17.20 -3.73 18.38
C ILE A 86 -16.20 -2.58 18.35
N LYS A 87 -16.30 -1.64 19.30
CA LYS A 87 -15.36 -0.50 19.39
C LYS A 87 -14.80 -0.39 20.80
N TYR A 88 -13.53 0.00 20.86
CA TYR A 88 -12.78 0.23 22.10
C TYR A 88 -12.21 1.66 22.10
N ASP A 89 -12.12 2.28 23.27
CA ASP A 89 -11.31 3.48 23.45
C ASP A 89 -9.81 3.12 23.59
N LEU A 90 -8.95 4.13 23.78
CA LEU A 90 -7.51 3.93 23.94
C LEU A 90 -7.14 3.29 25.28
N GLN A 91 -8.05 3.32 26.25
CA GLN A 91 -7.91 2.71 27.57
C GLN A 91 -8.41 1.25 27.58
N GLY A 92 -8.93 0.75 26.46
CA GLY A 92 -9.45 -0.61 26.30
C GLY A 92 -10.89 -0.78 26.78
N ASN A 93 -11.61 0.29 27.10
CA ASN A 93 -13.03 0.22 27.46
C ASN A 93 -13.88 0.10 26.20
N VAL A 94 -14.96 -0.69 26.31
CA VAL A 94 -15.94 -0.86 25.23
C VAL A 94 -16.74 0.43 25.06
N THR A 95 -16.70 1.02 23.88
CA THR A 95 -17.46 2.24 23.53
C THR A 95 -18.69 1.95 22.68
N SER A 96 -18.75 0.78 22.04
CA SER A 96 -19.87 0.35 21.21
C SER A 96 -19.96 -1.17 21.20
N SER A 97 -21.17 -1.69 21.28
CA SER A 97 -21.47 -3.11 21.25
C SER A 97 -22.69 -3.42 20.38
N MET A 98 -22.88 -4.69 20.00
CA MET A 98 -24.06 -5.17 19.29
C MET A 98 -24.59 -6.47 19.88
N PRO A 99 -25.87 -6.80 19.66
CA PRO A 99 -26.42 -8.10 19.99
C PRO A 99 -25.67 -9.23 19.28
N LYS A 100 -25.53 -10.37 19.97
CA LYS A 100 -24.92 -11.58 19.42
C LYS A 100 -25.75 -12.12 18.25
N THR A 101 -25.15 -12.08 17.07
CA THR A 101 -25.62 -12.73 15.83
C THR A 101 -24.44 -13.39 15.14
N TYR A 102 -24.68 -14.33 14.22
CA TYR A 102 -23.59 -14.89 13.40
C TYR A 102 -22.85 -13.80 12.63
N LEU A 103 -23.56 -12.80 12.11
CA LEU A 103 -22.97 -11.68 11.40
C LEU A 103 -22.07 -10.84 12.31
N SER A 104 -22.50 -10.49 13.53
CA SER A 104 -21.70 -9.68 14.45
C SER A 104 -20.44 -10.42 14.92
N VAL A 105 -20.51 -11.75 15.09
CA VAL A 105 -19.34 -12.58 15.46
C VAL A 105 -18.37 -12.74 14.29
N LEU A 106 -18.87 -12.93 13.07
CA LEU A 106 -18.05 -13.15 11.88
C LEU A 106 -17.64 -11.86 11.15
N ALA A 107 -18.15 -10.70 11.55
CA ALA A 107 -17.83 -9.41 10.95
C ALA A 107 -16.33 -9.16 10.89
N ILE A 108 -15.60 -9.54 11.95
CA ILE A 108 -14.14 -9.42 12.00
C ILE A 108 -13.45 -10.26 10.92
N ASN A 109 -13.96 -11.46 10.62
CA ASN A 109 -13.45 -12.32 9.55
C ASN A 109 -13.76 -11.72 8.16
N LEU A 110 -14.95 -11.14 7.98
CA LEU A 110 -15.30 -10.45 6.73
C LEU A 110 -14.36 -9.27 6.47
N VAL A 111 -14.03 -8.49 7.51
CA VAL A 111 -13.04 -7.41 7.43
C VAL A 111 -11.66 -7.96 7.08
N GLN A 112 -11.22 -9.05 7.71
CA GLN A 112 -9.95 -9.70 7.36
C GLN A 112 -9.92 -10.12 5.88
N LEU A 113 -10.99 -10.72 5.35
CA LEU A 113 -11.08 -11.09 3.93
C LEU A 113 -10.95 -9.86 3.01
N GLY A 114 -11.62 -8.76 3.35
CA GLY A 114 -11.51 -7.50 2.62
C GLY A 114 -10.08 -6.95 2.62
N ILE A 115 -9.40 -6.97 3.77
CA ILE A 115 -8.00 -6.53 3.89
C ILE A 115 -7.07 -7.43 3.08
N ILE A 116 -7.22 -8.76 3.15
CA ILE A 116 -6.40 -9.70 2.37
C ILE A 116 -6.61 -9.51 0.87
N ALA A 117 -7.86 -9.32 0.42
CA ALA A 117 -8.16 -9.00 -0.97
C ALA A 117 -7.47 -7.69 -1.41
N LEU A 118 -7.48 -6.66 -0.56
CA LEU A 118 -6.77 -5.41 -0.82
C LEU A 118 -5.25 -5.62 -0.92
N LEU A 119 -4.65 -6.40 -0.02
CA LEU A 119 -3.21 -6.68 -0.07
C LEU A 119 -2.82 -7.55 -1.28
N MET A 120 -3.69 -8.47 -1.71
CA MET A 120 -3.54 -9.20 -2.97
C MET A 120 -3.56 -8.27 -4.18
N LEU A 121 -4.44 -7.24 -4.17
CA LEU A 121 -4.50 -6.21 -5.20
C LEU A 121 -3.23 -5.34 -5.19
N VAL A 122 -2.71 -4.99 -4.00
CA VAL A 122 -1.42 -4.30 -3.87
C VAL A 122 -0.28 -5.13 -4.44
N ASN A 123 -0.19 -6.42 -4.09
CA ASN A 123 0.86 -7.31 -4.62
C ASN A 123 0.75 -7.50 -6.14
N TRP A 124 -0.49 -7.56 -6.66
CA TRP A 124 -0.74 -7.56 -8.10
C TRP A 124 -0.30 -6.24 -8.76
N SER A 125 -0.60 -5.09 -8.15
CA SER A 125 -0.19 -3.76 -8.62
C SER A 125 1.34 -3.63 -8.74
N ILE A 126 2.09 -4.14 -7.74
CA ILE A 126 3.56 -4.18 -7.76
C ILE A 126 4.04 -5.00 -8.97
N LYS A 127 3.43 -6.17 -9.20
CA LYS A 127 3.78 -7.07 -10.32
C LYS A 127 3.51 -6.42 -11.69
N THR A 128 2.35 -5.80 -11.87
CA THR A 128 1.92 -5.28 -13.18
C THR A 128 2.50 -3.91 -13.51
N SER A 129 2.98 -3.18 -12.50
CA SER A 129 3.41 -1.80 -12.66
C SER A 129 4.47 -1.61 -13.75
N LYS A 130 4.35 -0.51 -14.50
CA LYS A 130 5.30 -0.12 -15.55
C LYS A 130 6.73 -0.16 -15.03
N GLN A 131 7.64 -0.72 -15.83
CA GLN A 131 9.07 -0.71 -15.53
C GLN A 131 9.61 0.71 -15.67
N GLN A 132 10.36 1.18 -14.67
CA GLN A 132 11.12 2.42 -14.81
C GLN A 132 12.34 2.20 -15.73
N LEU A 133 12.64 3.19 -16.55
CA LEU A 133 13.67 3.13 -17.57
C LEU A 133 14.77 4.13 -17.26
N THR A 134 16.01 3.76 -17.53
CA THR A 134 17.21 4.61 -17.34
C THR A 134 17.99 4.68 -18.63
N THR A 135 18.73 5.78 -18.81
CA THR A 135 19.64 6.00 -19.94
C THR A 135 20.90 5.13 -19.84
N ALA A 136 21.49 5.01 -18.63
CA ALA A 136 22.71 4.25 -18.36
C ALA A 136 22.45 2.92 -17.60
N ASN A 137 23.15 1.85 -18.01
CA ASN A 137 23.17 0.50 -17.44
C ASN A 137 21.78 -0.10 -17.10
N SER A 138 21.00 -0.40 -18.14
CA SER A 138 19.61 -0.91 -18.04
C SER A 138 19.49 -2.24 -17.28
N ALA A 139 20.46 -3.15 -17.43
CA ALA A 139 20.42 -4.48 -16.80
C ALA A 139 20.60 -4.41 -15.26
N GLN A 140 21.57 -3.64 -14.77
CA GLN A 140 21.79 -3.48 -13.33
C GLN A 140 20.61 -2.75 -12.66
N PHE A 141 20.06 -1.74 -13.34
CA PHE A 141 18.88 -1.01 -12.90
C PHE A 141 17.65 -1.93 -12.81
N ALA A 142 17.41 -2.73 -13.86
CA ALA A 142 16.35 -3.72 -13.90
C ALA A 142 16.47 -4.71 -12.74
N ALA A 143 17.67 -5.27 -12.49
CA ALA A 143 17.92 -6.19 -11.39
C ALA A 143 17.60 -5.56 -10.02
N LYS A 144 18.01 -4.31 -9.78
CA LYS A 144 17.69 -3.59 -8.52
C LYS A 144 16.19 -3.32 -8.38
N ASN A 145 15.50 -2.94 -9.46
CA ASN A 145 14.04 -2.76 -9.42
C ASN A 145 13.31 -4.08 -9.12
N ILE A 146 13.76 -5.20 -9.70
CA ILE A 146 13.22 -6.53 -9.39
C ILE A 146 13.37 -6.84 -7.90
N GLN A 147 14.56 -6.61 -7.33
CA GLN A 147 14.79 -6.83 -5.89
C GLN A 147 13.90 -5.93 -5.03
N PHE A 148 13.73 -4.66 -5.40
CA PHE A 148 12.86 -3.72 -4.71
C PHE A 148 11.40 -4.22 -4.70
N ARG A 149 10.85 -4.57 -5.87
CA ARG A 149 9.50 -5.11 -6.01
C ARG A 149 9.31 -6.39 -5.19
N ARG A 150 10.31 -7.27 -5.19
CA ARG A 150 10.25 -8.54 -4.46
C ARG A 150 10.30 -8.33 -2.94
N LYS A 151 11.09 -7.39 -2.43
CA LYS A 151 11.10 -7.02 -1.00
C LYS A 151 9.76 -6.43 -0.57
N TRP A 152 9.17 -5.53 -1.35
CA TRP A 152 7.85 -4.95 -1.06
C TRP A 152 6.73 -5.98 -1.15
N SER A 153 6.82 -6.92 -2.08
CA SER A 153 5.91 -8.06 -2.18
C SER A 153 5.97 -8.95 -0.93
N LEU A 154 7.17 -9.29 -0.46
CA LEU A 154 7.36 -10.06 0.78
C LEU A 154 6.82 -9.30 1.99
N PHE A 155 7.13 -8.00 2.09
CA PHE A 155 6.64 -7.14 3.15
C PHE A 155 5.11 -7.08 3.17
N THR A 156 4.47 -7.05 1.99
CA THR A 156 3.01 -7.09 1.86
C THR A 156 2.42 -8.40 2.41
N LEU A 157 3.05 -9.54 2.12
CA LEU A 157 2.65 -10.84 2.66
C LEU A 157 2.79 -10.91 4.19
N ILE A 158 3.94 -10.48 4.72
CA ILE A 158 4.21 -10.45 6.17
C ILE A 158 3.24 -9.51 6.88
N THR A 159 3.00 -8.32 6.33
CA THR A 159 2.02 -7.35 6.86
C THR A 159 0.62 -7.97 6.92
N GLY A 160 0.19 -8.63 5.85
CA GLY A 160 -1.09 -9.34 5.86
C GLY A 160 -1.15 -10.40 6.96
N LEU A 161 -0.05 -11.13 7.21
CA LEU A 161 -0.02 -12.19 8.20
C LEU A 161 -0.11 -11.63 9.61
N LEU A 162 0.66 -10.57 9.90
CA LEU A 162 0.63 -9.87 11.17
C LEU A 162 -0.75 -9.28 11.46
N ILE A 163 -1.39 -8.66 10.47
CA ILE A 163 -2.78 -8.17 10.60
C ILE A 163 -3.75 -9.33 10.84
N THR A 164 -3.60 -10.44 10.11
CA THR A 164 -4.46 -11.63 10.31
C THR A 164 -4.33 -12.17 11.73
N ILE A 165 -3.10 -12.27 12.26
CA ILE A 165 -2.82 -12.69 13.63
C ILE A 165 -3.40 -11.70 14.64
N LEU A 166 -3.25 -10.40 14.42
CA LEU A 166 -3.83 -9.36 15.28
C LEU A 166 -5.34 -9.52 15.41
N PHE A 167 -6.04 -9.62 14.27
CA PHE A 167 -7.50 -9.76 14.24
C PHE A 167 -7.96 -11.12 14.82
N ALA A 168 -7.21 -12.19 14.57
CA ALA A 168 -7.44 -13.49 15.21
C ALA A 168 -7.30 -13.39 16.74
N PHE A 169 -6.29 -12.67 17.24
CA PHE A 169 -6.09 -12.46 18.67
C PHE A 169 -7.22 -11.63 19.29
N ILE A 170 -7.67 -10.57 18.61
CA ILE A 170 -8.84 -9.77 19.02
C ILE A 170 -10.08 -10.67 19.12
N GLN A 171 -10.33 -11.51 18.11
CA GLN A 171 -11.48 -12.43 18.11
C GLN A 171 -11.38 -13.48 19.22
N MET A 172 -10.19 -14.02 19.49
CA MET A 172 -9.96 -14.98 20.57
C MET A 172 -10.22 -14.40 21.95
N ASN A 173 -9.99 -13.09 22.13
CA ASN A 173 -10.28 -12.38 23.37
C ASN A 173 -11.79 -12.37 23.71
N MET A 174 -12.68 -12.66 22.75
CA MET A 174 -14.11 -12.83 23.01
C MET A 174 -14.41 -14.11 23.82
N PHE A 175 -13.55 -15.13 23.76
CA PHE A 175 -13.70 -16.38 24.50
C PHE A 175 -12.96 -16.35 25.83
N VAL A 176 -11.73 -15.84 25.81
CA VAL A 176 -10.85 -15.76 26.99
C VAL A 176 -10.33 -14.33 27.11
N PRO A 177 -11.03 -13.44 27.84
CA PRO A 177 -10.65 -12.06 27.96
C PRO A 177 -9.28 -11.90 28.66
N ASN A 178 -8.35 -11.27 27.96
CA ASN A 178 -7.07 -10.83 28.52
C ASN A 178 -6.75 -9.45 27.97
N LEU A 179 -7.17 -8.42 28.70
CA LEU A 179 -7.11 -7.03 28.23
C LEU A 179 -5.67 -6.50 28.16
N VAL A 180 -4.78 -6.96 29.05
CA VAL A 180 -3.37 -6.55 29.06
C VAL A 180 -2.69 -7.01 27.77
N LEU A 181 -2.83 -8.30 27.44
CA LEU A 181 -2.22 -8.85 26.23
C LEU A 181 -2.89 -8.30 24.96
N LEU A 182 -4.21 -8.11 24.97
CA LEU A 182 -4.95 -7.47 23.88
C LEU A 182 -4.43 -6.07 23.58
N THR A 183 -4.28 -5.25 24.62
CA THR A 183 -3.78 -3.88 24.49
C THR A 183 -2.35 -3.89 23.97
N ALA A 184 -1.48 -4.70 24.55
CA ALA A 184 -0.08 -4.80 24.13
C ALA A 184 0.06 -5.20 22.66
N ILE A 185 -0.61 -6.29 22.24
CA ILE A 185 -0.54 -6.79 20.85
C ILE A 185 -1.13 -5.77 19.86
N SER A 186 -2.21 -5.09 20.25
CA SER A 186 -2.86 -4.06 19.42
C SER A 186 -1.99 -2.85 19.15
N PHE A 187 -1.03 -2.54 20.03
CA PHE A 187 -0.03 -1.49 19.78
C PHE A 187 1.25 -2.01 19.12
N ILE A 188 1.75 -3.17 19.53
CA ILE A 188 3.03 -3.73 19.05
C ILE A 188 2.95 -4.08 17.57
N ILE A 189 1.90 -4.79 17.13
CA ILE A 189 1.83 -5.26 15.73
C ILE A 189 1.82 -4.09 14.74
N PRO A 190 0.95 -3.07 14.87
CA PRO A 190 0.99 -1.91 13.99
C PRO A 190 2.33 -1.15 14.07
N ALA A 191 2.92 -1.00 15.26
CA ALA A 191 4.23 -0.36 15.40
C ALA A 191 5.33 -1.10 14.63
N VAL A 192 5.38 -2.44 14.71
CA VAL A 192 6.33 -3.27 13.95
C VAL A 192 6.11 -3.13 12.45
N ILE A 193 4.86 -3.11 11.98
CA ILE A 193 4.53 -2.89 10.56
C ILE A 193 5.05 -1.52 10.11
N VAL A 194 4.77 -0.45 10.86
CA VAL A 194 5.21 0.91 10.53
C VAL A 194 6.74 1.01 10.52
N LEU A 195 7.42 0.51 11.55
CA LEU A 195 8.87 0.50 11.62
C LEU A 195 9.50 -0.30 10.47
N GLY A 196 8.92 -1.46 10.14
CA GLY A 196 9.33 -2.27 8.98
C GLY A 196 9.15 -1.54 7.65
N ALA A 197 8.04 -0.82 7.47
CA ALA A 197 7.79 -0.02 6.28
C ALA A 197 8.78 1.15 6.17
N VAL A 198 9.08 1.85 7.27
CA VAL A 198 10.08 2.93 7.32
C VAL A 198 11.47 2.36 7.01
N TRP A 199 11.86 1.26 7.66
CA TRP A 199 13.14 0.60 7.40
C TRP A 199 13.30 0.20 5.93
N LEU A 200 12.28 -0.47 5.36
CA LEU A 200 12.30 -0.86 3.95
C LEU A 200 12.29 0.36 3.01
N SER A 201 11.65 1.46 3.42
CA SER A 201 11.64 2.72 2.68
C SER A 201 13.00 3.42 2.70
N LEU A 202 13.75 3.36 3.80
CA LEU A 202 15.06 4.00 3.91
C LEU A 202 16.16 3.18 3.23
N THR A 203 16.04 1.84 3.29
CA THR A 203 17.03 0.91 2.71
C THR A 203 16.72 0.52 1.27
N GLY A 204 15.45 0.50 0.90
CA GLY A 204 14.98 0.17 -0.44
C GLY A 204 14.82 1.43 -1.28
N ARG A 205 15.61 1.55 -2.36
CA ARG A 205 15.45 2.64 -3.33
C ARG A 205 14.50 2.20 -4.44
N GLN A 206 13.36 2.87 -4.53
CA GLN A 206 12.45 2.71 -5.65
C GLN A 206 13.13 3.19 -6.93
N GLY A 207 13.00 2.42 -8.02
CA GLY A 207 13.67 2.75 -9.27
C GLY A 207 15.17 2.53 -9.26
N GLY A 208 15.71 1.61 -8.46
CA GLY A 208 17.06 1.03 -8.66
C GLY A 208 18.27 1.99 -8.61
N GLY A 209 18.09 3.26 -8.23
CA GLY A 209 19.17 4.25 -8.18
C GLY A 209 20.19 3.98 -7.07
N GLU A 210 21.47 4.11 -7.38
CA GLU A 210 22.58 4.05 -6.41
C GLU A 210 22.93 5.47 -5.89
N ILE A 211 23.70 5.57 -4.79
CA ILE A 211 24.27 6.87 -4.39
C ILE A 211 25.30 7.24 -5.45
N ARG A 212 25.03 8.34 -6.16
CA ARG A 212 25.78 8.83 -7.31
C ARG A 212 27.26 8.98 -6.96
N ASN A 213 28.12 8.29 -7.70
CA ASN A 213 29.52 8.68 -7.80
C ASN A 213 29.63 9.80 -8.84
N HIS A 214 30.36 10.88 -8.51
CA HIS A 214 30.58 12.03 -9.39
C HIS A 214 31.18 11.68 -10.77
N GLN A 215 31.76 10.49 -10.91
CA GLN A 215 32.31 9.98 -12.17
C GLN A 215 31.22 9.50 -13.16
N GLU A 216 30.17 8.80 -12.68
CA GLU A 216 29.05 8.34 -13.52
C GLU A 216 28.19 9.50 -14.03
N ASP A 217 28.12 10.60 -13.29
CA ASP A 217 27.39 11.82 -13.68
C ASP A 217 27.98 12.49 -14.93
N ARG A 218 29.29 12.36 -15.19
CA ARG A 218 29.93 12.97 -16.37
C ARG A 218 29.58 12.23 -17.66
N GLU A 219 29.48 10.91 -17.64
CA GLU A 219 29.09 10.12 -18.81
C GLU A 219 27.59 10.23 -19.09
N ARG A 220 26.76 10.30 -18.04
CA ARG A 220 25.30 10.44 -18.14
C ARG A 220 24.86 11.84 -18.61
N SER A 221 25.72 12.85 -18.50
CA SER A 221 25.44 14.22 -18.96
C SER A 221 25.08 14.34 -20.45
N LYS A 222 25.35 13.31 -21.25
CA LYS A 222 25.06 13.29 -22.69
C LYS A 222 23.65 12.79 -23.06
N GLU A 223 22.91 12.16 -22.14
CA GLU A 223 21.60 11.56 -22.43
C GLU A 223 20.55 11.92 -21.37
N GLN A 224 19.41 12.47 -21.82
CA GLN A 224 18.31 12.81 -20.92
C GLN A 224 17.30 11.66 -20.79
N PRO A 225 16.80 11.37 -19.57
CA PRO A 225 15.66 10.48 -19.40
C PRO A 225 14.41 11.06 -20.08
N VAL A 226 13.51 10.18 -20.55
CA VAL A 226 12.25 10.59 -21.18
C VAL A 226 11.46 11.48 -20.24
N ASN A 227 11.09 12.65 -20.74
CA ASN A 227 10.31 13.62 -20.00
C ASN A 227 8.82 13.20 -20.01
N GLU A 228 8.36 12.57 -18.92
CA GLU A 228 6.95 12.22 -18.71
C GLU A 228 6.21 13.26 -17.83
N ASP A 229 6.80 14.43 -17.59
CA ASP A 229 6.29 15.43 -16.64
C ASP A 229 4.88 15.90 -16.94
N ASP A 230 4.52 16.00 -18.22
CA ASP A 230 3.23 16.48 -18.66
C ASP A 230 2.08 15.56 -18.23
N TYR A 231 2.38 14.28 -17.95
CA TYR A 231 1.41 13.29 -17.47
C TYR A 231 1.26 13.27 -15.94
N TRP A 232 2.13 13.95 -15.19
CA TRP A 232 2.07 14.03 -13.72
C TRP A 232 1.37 15.31 -13.27
N LYS A 233 0.04 15.26 -13.10
CA LYS A 233 -0.77 16.38 -12.62
C LYS A 233 -0.57 16.57 -11.12
N LEU A 234 -0.36 17.82 -10.71
CA LEU A 234 -0.07 18.23 -9.32
C LEU A 234 1.13 17.51 -8.67
N GLY A 235 1.94 16.82 -9.46
CA GLY A 235 3.12 16.08 -9.01
C GLY A 235 2.86 14.67 -8.44
N PHE A 236 1.59 14.23 -8.33
CA PHE A 236 1.25 12.91 -7.76
C PHE A 236 0.12 12.17 -8.48
N ILE A 237 -0.68 12.84 -9.31
CA ILE A 237 -1.74 12.20 -10.13
C ILE A 237 -1.15 11.88 -11.50
N TYR A 238 -1.05 10.60 -11.84
CA TYR A 238 -0.60 10.18 -13.16
C TYR A 238 -1.79 10.04 -14.11
N PHE A 239 -1.69 10.69 -15.27
CA PHE A 239 -2.74 10.69 -16.30
C PHE A 239 -2.10 10.62 -17.69
N ASN A 240 -1.97 9.41 -18.24
CA ASN A 240 -1.44 9.17 -19.58
C ASN A 240 -2.34 8.20 -20.38
N PRO A 241 -3.15 8.71 -21.33
CA PRO A 241 -4.01 7.88 -22.18
C PRO A 241 -3.25 6.89 -23.08
N ASN A 242 -2.00 7.21 -23.43
CA ASN A 242 -1.15 6.40 -24.30
C ASN A 242 -0.42 5.28 -23.55
N ASP A 243 -0.38 5.32 -22.22
CA ASP A 243 0.30 4.31 -21.40
C ASP A 243 -0.69 3.22 -20.96
N PRO A 244 -0.62 1.98 -21.50
CA PRO A 244 -1.58 0.91 -21.22
C PRO A 244 -1.52 0.40 -19.77
N SER A 245 -0.51 0.79 -19.00
CA SER A 245 -0.40 0.36 -17.61
C SER A 245 -1.50 0.97 -16.74
N LEU A 246 -2.16 0.12 -15.95
CA LEU A 246 -3.11 0.56 -14.93
C LEU A 246 -2.37 1.14 -13.72
N THR A 247 -1.23 0.55 -13.38
CA THR A 247 -0.44 0.90 -12.20
C THR A 247 0.94 1.36 -12.62
N VAL A 248 1.42 2.43 -11.99
CA VAL A 248 2.74 3.01 -12.24
C VAL A 248 3.44 3.29 -10.93
N GLU A 249 4.77 3.24 -10.95
CA GLU A 249 5.58 3.66 -9.82
C GLU A 249 5.39 5.17 -9.59
N LYS A 250 5.29 5.60 -8.33
CA LYS A 250 5.22 7.03 -8.01
C LYS A 250 6.48 7.75 -8.50
N ARG A 251 6.30 8.97 -9.01
CA ARG A 251 7.40 9.83 -9.44
C ARG A 251 8.37 10.20 -8.32
N TYR A 252 7.81 10.47 -7.14
CA TYR A 252 8.56 10.86 -5.95
C TYR A 252 8.07 10.05 -4.75
N GLY A 253 9.01 9.75 -3.84
CA GLY A 253 8.75 8.94 -2.67
C GLY A 253 8.62 7.46 -3.01
N ILE A 254 7.94 6.73 -2.14
CA ILE A 254 7.77 5.29 -2.28
C ILE A 254 6.33 4.90 -2.53
N GLY A 255 6.16 3.96 -3.46
CA GLY A 255 4.94 3.23 -3.72
C GLY A 255 4.49 3.30 -5.17
N TRP A 256 3.26 2.85 -5.37
CA TRP A 256 2.62 2.79 -6.68
C TRP A 256 1.38 3.68 -6.66
N THR A 257 1.01 4.16 -7.84
CA THR A 257 -0.23 4.89 -8.10
C THR A 257 -0.93 4.28 -9.31
N ILE A 258 -2.15 4.72 -9.56
CA ILE A 258 -2.96 4.30 -10.70
C ILE A 258 -2.90 5.35 -11.81
N ASN A 259 -2.98 4.91 -13.05
CA ASN A 259 -3.12 5.78 -14.21
C ASN A 259 -4.59 6.19 -14.38
N PHE A 260 -4.95 7.39 -13.92
CA PHE A 260 -6.33 7.89 -13.96
C PHE A 260 -6.87 8.15 -15.37
N ALA A 261 -6.05 7.98 -16.42
CA ALA A 261 -6.53 7.97 -17.80
C ALA A 261 -7.24 6.65 -18.18
N ARG A 262 -7.19 5.62 -17.33
CA ARG A 262 -7.80 4.30 -17.58
C ARG A 262 -9.20 4.21 -16.98
N PRO A 263 -10.24 3.77 -17.73
CA PRO A 263 -11.59 3.59 -17.19
C PRO A 263 -11.64 2.69 -15.95
N LEU A 264 -10.84 1.62 -15.94
CA LEU A 264 -10.76 0.67 -14.82
C LEU A 264 -10.30 1.34 -13.50
N SER A 265 -9.49 2.40 -13.57
CA SER A 265 -9.08 3.18 -12.40
C SER A 265 -10.27 3.85 -11.72
N TRP A 266 -11.22 4.37 -12.50
CA TRP A 266 -12.44 5.00 -11.98
C TRP A 266 -13.41 3.97 -11.43
N VAL A 267 -13.53 2.80 -12.06
CA VAL A 267 -14.33 1.68 -11.53
C VAL A 267 -13.82 1.26 -10.15
N LEU A 268 -12.50 1.05 -10.01
CA LEU A 268 -11.88 0.71 -8.73
C LEU A 268 -12.06 1.82 -7.69
N PHE A 269 -11.90 3.08 -8.09
CA PHE A 269 -12.06 4.22 -7.19
C PHE A 269 -13.50 4.35 -6.67
N LEU A 270 -14.48 4.29 -7.56
CA LEU A 270 -15.91 4.32 -7.21
C LEU A 270 -16.31 3.11 -6.37
N PHE A 271 -15.76 1.93 -6.63
CA PHE A 271 -15.99 0.73 -5.82
C PHE A 271 -15.52 0.92 -4.37
N ILE A 272 -14.33 1.50 -4.17
CA ILE A 272 -13.83 1.81 -2.83
C ILE A 272 -14.72 2.84 -2.13
N ILE A 273 -15.15 3.89 -2.84
CA ILE A 273 -16.08 4.89 -2.30
C ILE A 273 -17.41 4.23 -1.90
N ALA A 274 -17.95 3.36 -2.74
CA ALA A 274 -19.19 2.65 -2.46
C ALA A 274 -19.09 1.81 -1.19
N ILE A 275 -17.99 1.08 -0.98
CA ILE A 275 -17.76 0.32 0.27
C ILE A 275 -17.78 1.24 1.49
N VAL A 276 -17.10 2.39 1.42
CA VAL A 276 -17.06 3.34 2.55
C VAL A 276 -18.45 3.91 2.82
N VAL A 277 -19.18 4.34 1.79
CA VAL A 277 -20.53 4.91 1.93
C VAL A 277 -21.49 3.87 2.50
N ILE A 278 -21.48 2.64 1.97
CA ILE A 278 -22.30 1.54 2.48
C ILE A 278 -21.95 1.24 3.94
N SER A 279 -20.66 1.19 4.29
CA SER A 279 -20.23 0.97 5.67
C SER A 279 -20.71 2.06 6.63
N ILE A 280 -20.75 3.32 6.19
CA ILE A 280 -21.26 4.43 6.99
C ILE A 280 -22.77 4.26 7.21
N ILE A 281 -23.52 3.99 6.13
CA ILE A 281 -24.98 3.79 6.18
C ILE A 281 -25.33 2.61 7.10
N LEU A 282 -24.61 1.50 7.01
CA LEU A 282 -24.81 0.32 7.86
C LEU A 282 -24.36 0.51 9.32
N SER A 283 -23.59 1.56 9.61
CA SER A 283 -23.08 1.85 10.95
C SER A 283 -23.93 2.85 11.74
N GLN A 284 -24.94 3.44 11.09
CA GLN A 284 -25.97 4.28 11.70
C GLN A 284 -27.10 3.40 12.25
#